data_AF-A0AAD5KBM0-F1
#
_entry.id   AF-A0AAD5KBM0-F1
#
_cell.length_a   1.000
_cell.length_b   1.000
_cell.length_c   1.000
_cell.angle_alpha   90.00
_cell.angle_beta   90.00
_cell.angle_gamma   90.00
#
_symmetry.space_group_name_H-M   'P 1'
#
loop_
_entity.id
_entity.type
_entity.pdbx_description
1 polymer ?
#
loop_
_entity_poly.entity_id
_entity_poly.type
_entity_poly.pdbx_seq_one_letter_code
_entity_poly.pdbx_strand_id
1 'polypeptide(L)'
;MRRRTPCERCGTRRFKKKSDGTMVCKNGHVLVGWVEETQDDDMVYMGKKLSRPKALKSVGHEQTRYTGIDRESAILQVCQNGLNVLIQYCVREFGFPDNIQKIAQDLWELYIIATGKMVTFDIFDQGEEDQRGPEDQQQQNHMSTENVLKLTPMPSKTLEDELGVDLDDDDNDVLHNHKNDKENKEEGTYEWPELRYAHTIIFLFLTFKWARLPVLFSDIRRWCKSLQLPYMDALYQIPDDIVRHLDRAFIYTLKYIPNMRSLYRDLRRFRICFEQECGVKFSNENIPAIVHRLYPHFGLPGAMQV
;
A
#
# COMPACT_ATOMS: atom_id res chain seq x y z
N MET A 1 -9.92 35.88 14.88
CA MET A 1 -9.48 37.28 14.75
C MET A 1 -10.68 38.14 14.38
N ARG A 2 -11.11 39.08 15.24
CA ARG A 2 -12.11 40.09 14.86
C ARG A 2 -11.50 40.96 13.75
N ARG A 3 -12.18 41.12 12.61
CA ARG A 3 -11.70 41.97 11.50
C ARG A 3 -11.79 43.42 11.95
N ARG A 4 -10.66 44.14 12.05
CA ARG A 4 -10.64 45.55 12.46
C ARG A 4 -11.44 46.40 11.47
N THR A 5 -12.26 47.31 12.00
CA THR A 5 -13.06 48.29 11.23
C THR A 5 -12.12 49.12 10.33
N PRO A 6 -12.47 49.35 9.05
CA PRO A 6 -11.70 50.26 8.19
C PRO A 6 -11.79 51.70 8.71
N CYS A 7 -10.75 52.51 8.47
CA CYS A 7 -10.80 53.93 8.78
C CYS A 7 -11.84 54.66 7.90
N GLU A 8 -12.74 55.41 8.54
CA GLU A 8 -13.88 56.09 7.89
C GLU A 8 -13.46 57.08 6.79
N ARG A 9 -12.29 57.72 6.91
CA ARG A 9 -11.79 58.72 5.95
C ARG A 9 -10.96 58.16 4.79
N CYS A 10 -10.40 56.96 4.92
CA CYS A 10 -9.43 56.45 3.93
C CYS A 10 -9.45 54.92 3.70
N GLY A 11 -10.44 54.21 4.25
CA GLY A 11 -10.66 52.77 4.06
C GLY A 11 -9.58 51.84 4.64
N THR A 12 -8.41 52.36 5.01
CA THR A 12 -7.26 51.55 5.42
C THR A 12 -7.54 50.84 6.75
N ARG A 13 -7.15 49.56 6.82
CA ARG A 13 -7.26 48.71 8.02
C ARG A 13 -5.94 48.58 8.80
N ARG A 14 -4.91 49.30 8.38
CA ARG A 14 -3.57 49.31 9.01
C ARG A 14 -3.50 50.49 9.98
N PHE A 15 -3.44 50.18 11.28
CA PHE A 15 -3.35 51.14 12.39
C PHE A 15 -2.12 50.86 13.25
N LYS A 16 -1.48 51.92 13.75
CA LYS A 16 -0.34 51.90 14.69
C LYS A 16 -0.73 52.66 15.96
N LYS A 17 -0.33 52.12 17.12
CA LYS A 17 -0.48 52.78 18.43
C LYS A 17 0.61 53.85 18.59
N LYS A 18 0.25 55.05 19.04
CA LYS A 18 1.22 56.08 19.50
C LYS A 18 1.53 55.89 20.99
N SER A 19 2.53 56.61 21.50
CA SER A 19 2.86 56.69 22.93
C SER A 19 1.64 57.00 23.80
N ASP A 20 0.76 57.87 23.31
CA ASP A 20 -0.33 58.49 24.05
C ASP A 20 -1.61 57.61 24.04
N GLY A 21 -1.44 56.28 23.99
CA GLY A 21 -2.52 55.27 23.90
C GLY A 21 -3.32 55.27 22.57
N THR A 22 -3.25 56.36 21.82
CA THR A 22 -4.12 56.64 20.67
C THR A 22 -3.76 55.82 19.44
N MET A 23 -4.78 55.27 18.76
CA MET A 23 -4.64 54.48 17.53
C MET A 23 -4.76 55.35 16.28
N VAL A 24 -3.77 55.27 15.38
CA VAL A 24 -3.68 56.11 14.17
C VAL A 24 -3.48 55.24 12.92
N CYS A 25 -4.20 55.52 11.84
CA CYS A 25 -4.07 54.77 10.58
C CYS A 25 -2.77 55.12 9.83
N LYS A 26 -2.38 54.31 8.82
CA LYS A 26 -1.20 54.58 7.97
C LYS A 26 -1.17 56.02 7.41
N ASN A 27 -2.33 56.60 7.12
CA ASN A 27 -2.47 57.92 6.52
C ASN A 27 -2.72 59.04 7.56
N GLY A 28 -2.48 58.80 8.85
CA GLY A 28 -2.50 59.84 9.90
C GLY A 28 -3.84 60.09 10.59
N HIS A 29 -4.95 59.47 10.17
CA HIS A 29 -6.25 59.63 10.83
C HIS A 29 -6.31 58.87 12.17
N VAL A 30 -6.80 59.56 13.21
CA VAL A 30 -7.07 58.99 14.53
C VAL A 30 -8.33 58.12 14.50
N LEU A 31 -8.31 56.97 15.17
CA LEU A 31 -9.47 56.11 15.37
C LEU A 31 -10.20 56.50 16.67
N VAL A 32 -11.35 57.14 16.54
CA VAL A 32 -12.20 57.54 17.67
C VAL A 32 -12.92 56.31 18.24
N GLY A 33 -13.10 56.26 19.57
CA GLY A 33 -13.77 55.14 20.24
C GLY A 33 -12.90 53.89 20.47
N TRP A 34 -11.58 53.98 20.27
CA TRP A 34 -10.66 52.94 20.73
C TRP A 34 -10.50 53.02 22.25
N VAL A 35 -11.13 52.08 22.96
CA VAL A 35 -10.87 51.82 24.38
C VAL A 35 -9.95 50.60 24.46
N GLU A 36 -8.85 50.74 25.19
CA GLU A 36 -7.98 49.62 25.55
C GLU A 36 -8.45 49.09 26.91
N GLU A 37 -9.18 47.97 26.90
CA GLU A 37 -9.51 47.25 28.13
C GLU A 37 -8.20 46.66 28.71
N THR A 38 -7.60 47.35 29.66
CA THR A 38 -6.55 46.81 30.51
C THR A 38 -7.18 45.77 31.44
N GLN A 39 -6.91 44.51 31.16
CA GLN A 39 -7.30 43.41 32.02
C GLN A 39 -6.32 43.37 33.20
N ASP A 40 -6.78 43.68 34.42
CA ASP A 40 -6.01 43.41 35.63
C ASP A 40 -5.78 41.89 35.76
N ASP A 41 -4.52 41.48 35.94
CA ASP A 41 -4.09 40.08 35.83
C ASP A 41 -4.54 39.18 37.02
N ASP A 42 -5.21 39.75 38.04
CA ASP A 42 -5.63 39.06 39.27
C ASP A 42 -7.05 38.44 39.21
N MET A 43 -7.43 37.86 38.06
CA MET A 43 -8.73 37.19 37.86
C MET A 43 -8.59 35.74 37.38
N VAL A 44 -8.83 34.77 38.28
CA VAL A 44 -8.75 33.32 38.01
C VAL A 44 -9.85 32.87 37.04
N TYR A 45 -9.50 32.77 35.76
CA TYR A 45 -10.44 32.47 34.67
C TYR A 45 -10.78 30.97 34.53
N MET A 46 -11.71 30.46 35.34
CA MET A 46 -12.28 29.10 35.19
C MET A 46 -13.38 29.03 34.10
N GLY A 47 -13.04 29.44 32.86
CA GLY A 47 -13.92 29.36 31.70
C GLY A 47 -13.59 28.18 30.78
N LYS A 48 -14.52 27.24 30.58
CA LYS A 48 -14.38 26.18 29.56
C LYS A 48 -14.24 26.82 28.18
N LYS A 49 -13.09 26.62 27.51
CA LYS A 49 -12.87 27.05 26.12
C LYS A 49 -13.90 26.38 25.21
N LEU A 50 -14.87 27.16 24.71
CA LEU A 50 -15.78 26.71 23.66
C LEU A 50 -14.96 26.38 22.41
N SER A 51 -14.92 25.10 22.05
CA SER A 51 -14.20 24.64 20.87
C SER A 51 -14.80 25.28 19.64
N ARG A 52 -13.95 25.89 18.81
CA ARG A 52 -14.37 26.54 17.57
C ARG A 52 -14.93 25.45 16.65
N PRO A 53 -16.18 25.54 16.16
CA PRO A 53 -16.74 24.50 15.31
C PRO A 53 -15.83 24.33 14.09
N LYS A 54 -15.31 23.10 13.90
CA LYS A 54 -14.63 22.75 12.65
C LYS A 54 -15.64 23.02 11.53
N ALA A 55 -15.23 23.79 10.53
CA ALA A 55 -16.05 23.92 9.33
C ALA A 55 -16.30 22.50 8.80
N LEU A 56 -17.56 22.16 8.52
CA LEU A 56 -17.84 20.93 7.78
C LEU A 56 -17.05 21.04 6.48
N LYS A 57 -16.10 20.11 6.26
CA LYS A 57 -15.55 19.92 4.94
C LYS A 57 -16.74 19.69 4.02
N SER A 58 -16.85 20.49 2.96
CA SER A 58 -17.79 20.21 1.87
C SER A 58 -17.60 18.77 1.43
N VAL A 59 -18.68 18.00 1.33
CA VAL A 59 -18.67 16.65 0.79
C VAL A 59 -18.42 16.75 -0.71
N GLY A 60 -17.16 17.03 -1.07
CA GLY A 60 -16.60 16.52 -2.30
C GLY A 60 -16.62 14.99 -2.21
N HIS A 61 -16.66 14.34 -3.37
CA HIS A 61 -16.72 12.89 -3.49
C HIS A 61 -15.35 12.25 -3.12
N GLU A 62 -14.93 12.42 -1.85
CA GLU A 62 -13.70 11.90 -1.25
C GLU A 62 -13.86 10.39 -1.12
N GLN A 63 -13.64 9.69 -2.24
CA GLN A 63 -13.75 8.25 -2.40
C GLN A 63 -13.03 7.55 -1.24
N THR A 64 -13.80 6.81 -0.43
CA THR A 64 -13.29 6.12 0.75
C THR A 64 -12.31 5.04 0.28
N ARG A 65 -11.06 5.11 0.73
CA ARG A 65 -10.06 4.06 0.48
C ARG A 65 -10.55 2.73 1.04
N TYR A 66 -10.15 1.62 0.42
CA TYR A 66 -10.42 0.30 0.97
C TYR A 66 -9.76 0.14 2.36
N THR A 67 -10.50 -0.43 3.31
CA THR A 67 -10.04 -0.62 4.69
C THR A 67 -10.39 -2.02 5.19
N GLY A 68 -9.50 -2.63 5.97
CA GLY A 68 -9.72 -3.98 6.49
C GLY A 68 -9.79 -5.02 5.37
N ILE A 69 -10.81 -5.86 5.40
CA ILE A 69 -10.99 -7.02 4.51
C ILE A 69 -10.96 -6.61 3.04
N ASP A 70 -11.56 -5.48 2.66
CA ASP A 70 -11.60 -5.03 1.27
C ASP A 70 -10.21 -4.65 0.73
N ARG A 71 -9.33 -4.12 1.60
CA ARG A 71 -7.92 -3.84 1.24
C ARG A 71 -7.19 -5.16 1.01
N GLU A 72 -7.40 -6.15 1.88
CA GLU A 72 -6.75 -7.45 1.79
C GLU A 72 -7.22 -8.23 0.55
N SER A 73 -8.53 -8.22 0.27
CA SER A 73 -9.10 -8.78 -0.96
C SER A 73 -8.54 -8.10 -2.20
N ALA A 74 -8.43 -6.76 -2.21
CA ALA A 74 -7.86 -6.05 -3.34
C ALA A 74 -6.36 -6.39 -3.57
N ILE A 75 -5.57 -6.48 -2.50
CA ILE A 75 -4.15 -6.87 -2.58
C ILE A 75 -4.01 -8.32 -3.10
N LEU A 76 -4.85 -9.25 -2.63
CA LEU A 76 -4.87 -10.64 -3.11
C LEU A 76 -5.10 -10.72 -4.61
N GLN A 77 -6.14 -10.03 -5.10
CA GLN A 77 -6.51 -10.05 -6.52
C GLN A 77 -5.45 -9.42 -7.41
N VAL A 78 -4.86 -8.28 -7.00
CA VAL A 78 -3.74 -7.65 -7.72
C VAL A 78 -2.54 -8.61 -7.80
N CYS A 79 -2.23 -9.32 -6.72
CA CYS A 79 -1.16 -10.32 -6.71
C CYS A 79 -1.50 -11.54 -7.58
N GLN A 80 -2.74 -12.02 -7.55
CA GLN A 80 -3.23 -13.16 -8.34
C GLN A 80 -3.19 -12.86 -9.84
N ASN A 81 -3.74 -11.71 -10.27
CA ASN A 81 -3.69 -11.30 -11.66
C ASN A 81 -2.24 -11.08 -12.12
N GLY A 82 -1.44 -10.35 -11.35
CA GLY A 82 -0.02 -10.14 -11.67
C GLY A 82 0.76 -11.45 -11.79
N LEU A 83 0.56 -12.41 -10.88
CA LEU A 83 1.16 -13.74 -10.98
C LEU A 83 0.74 -14.46 -12.27
N ASN A 84 -0.56 -14.48 -12.59
CA ASN A 84 -1.08 -15.08 -13.82
C ASN A 84 -0.44 -14.47 -15.09
N VAL A 85 -0.34 -13.15 -15.16
CA VAL A 85 0.28 -12.43 -16.28
C VAL A 85 1.75 -12.81 -16.45
N LEU A 86 2.50 -12.81 -15.35
CA LEU A 86 3.92 -13.18 -15.35
C LEU A 86 4.11 -14.61 -15.87
N ILE A 87 3.25 -15.56 -15.47
CA ILE A 87 3.35 -16.95 -15.91
C ILE A 87 2.91 -17.13 -17.36
N GLN A 88 1.80 -16.52 -17.79
CA GLN A 88 1.36 -16.56 -19.19
C GLN A 88 2.39 -15.93 -20.13
N TYR A 89 3.08 -14.89 -19.67
CA TYR A 89 4.22 -14.33 -20.39
C TYR A 89 5.38 -15.33 -20.44
N CYS A 90 5.72 -15.97 -19.33
CA CYS A 90 6.76 -16.99 -19.27
C CYS A 90 6.51 -18.21 -20.17
N VAL A 91 5.25 -18.66 -20.31
CA VAL A 91 4.88 -19.72 -21.26
C VAL A 91 5.04 -19.24 -22.70
N ARG A 92 4.50 -18.06 -23.04
CA ARG A 92 4.49 -17.54 -24.42
C ARG A 92 5.88 -17.14 -24.94
N GLU A 93 6.64 -16.37 -24.17
CA GLU A 93 7.87 -15.72 -24.66
C GLU A 93 9.14 -16.50 -24.33
N PHE A 94 9.20 -17.17 -23.17
CA PHE A 94 10.36 -18.02 -22.82
C PHE A 94 10.16 -19.49 -23.19
N GLY A 95 8.99 -19.89 -23.71
CA GLY A 95 8.70 -21.26 -24.13
C GLY A 95 8.72 -22.28 -22.99
N PHE A 96 8.43 -21.86 -21.75
CA PHE A 96 8.31 -22.78 -20.63
C PHE A 96 7.07 -23.67 -20.76
N PRO A 97 7.10 -24.92 -20.28
CA PRO A 97 6.01 -25.87 -20.46
C PRO A 97 4.73 -25.45 -19.72
N ASP A 98 3.57 -25.63 -20.35
CA ASP A 98 2.25 -25.20 -19.85
C ASP A 98 1.89 -25.71 -18.44
N ASN A 99 2.54 -26.78 -17.97
CA ASN A 99 2.35 -27.29 -16.62
C ASN A 99 2.76 -26.27 -15.53
N ILE A 100 3.63 -25.29 -15.82
CA ILE A 100 3.97 -24.25 -14.84
C ILE A 100 2.77 -23.41 -14.43
N GLN A 101 1.78 -23.22 -15.33
CA GLN A 101 0.57 -22.47 -15.01
C GLN A 101 -0.25 -23.17 -13.94
N LYS A 102 -0.45 -24.50 -14.08
CA LYS A 102 -1.18 -25.31 -13.09
C LYS A 102 -0.45 -25.36 -11.76
N ILE A 103 0.87 -25.61 -11.79
CA ILE A 103 1.71 -25.65 -10.58
C ILE A 103 1.61 -24.34 -9.78
N ALA A 104 1.59 -23.18 -10.47
CA ALA A 104 1.45 -21.90 -9.81
C ALA A 104 0.05 -21.65 -9.23
N GLN A 105 -1.00 -22.09 -9.95
CA GLN A 105 -2.38 -22.05 -9.48
C GLN A 105 -2.52 -22.92 -8.22
N ASP A 106 -2.05 -24.17 -8.25
CA ASP A 106 -2.05 -25.08 -7.11
C ASP A 106 -1.33 -24.46 -5.89
N LEU A 107 -0.14 -23.85 -6.09
CA LEU A 107 0.61 -23.20 -5.02
C LEU A 107 -0.08 -21.94 -4.46
N TRP A 108 -0.82 -21.21 -5.31
CA TRP A 108 -1.60 -20.03 -4.91
C TRP A 108 -2.88 -20.42 -4.15
N GLU A 109 -3.59 -21.44 -4.61
CA GLU A 109 -4.77 -22.00 -3.93
C GLU A 109 -4.39 -22.58 -2.57
N LEU A 110 -3.30 -23.35 -2.48
CA LEU A 110 -2.77 -23.85 -1.20
C LEU A 110 -2.44 -22.71 -0.23
N TYR A 111 -1.87 -21.61 -0.71
CA TYR A 111 -1.61 -20.42 0.10
C TYR A 111 -2.89 -19.74 0.61
N ILE A 112 -3.91 -19.60 -0.24
CA ILE A 112 -5.21 -19.03 0.15
C ILE A 112 -5.88 -19.91 1.21
N ILE A 113 -5.91 -21.23 1.00
CA ILE A 113 -6.50 -22.20 1.93
C ILE A 113 -5.76 -22.17 3.28
N ALA A 114 -4.43 -22.20 3.28
CA ALA A 114 -3.61 -22.17 4.49
C ALA A 114 -3.76 -20.86 5.27
N THR A 115 -3.77 -19.71 4.58
CA THR A 115 -3.94 -18.40 5.23
C THR A 115 -5.38 -18.07 5.61
N GLY A 116 -6.37 -18.87 5.20
CA GLY A 116 -7.79 -18.62 5.45
C GLY A 116 -8.31 -17.31 4.84
N LYS A 117 -7.61 -16.77 3.84
CA LYS A 117 -7.92 -15.46 3.26
C LYS A 117 -9.11 -15.54 2.31
N MET A 118 -10.02 -14.57 2.40
CA MET A 118 -11.23 -14.52 1.59
C MET A 118 -11.16 -13.40 0.56
N VAL A 119 -11.56 -13.69 -0.67
CA VAL A 119 -11.86 -12.68 -1.69
C VAL A 119 -13.34 -12.29 -1.51
N THR A 120 -13.63 -11.01 -1.26
CA THR A 120 -14.98 -10.52 -0.94
C THR A 120 -15.75 -9.97 -2.13
N PHE A 121 -15.05 -9.53 -3.18
CA PHE A 121 -15.57 -9.06 -4.46
C PHE A 121 -14.52 -9.32 -5.54
N ASP A 122 -14.90 -9.33 -6.82
CA ASP A 122 -13.94 -9.36 -7.93
C ASP A 122 -13.73 -7.93 -8.48
N ILE A 123 -12.47 -7.58 -8.71
CA ILE A 123 -11.95 -6.29 -9.19
C ILE A 123 -11.76 -6.29 -10.70
N PHE A 124 -11.58 -7.47 -11.28
CA PHE A 124 -11.32 -7.69 -12.71
C PHE A 124 -12.56 -8.23 -13.43
N ASP A 125 -13.62 -8.61 -12.70
CA ASP A 125 -14.95 -8.87 -13.26
C ASP A 125 -15.56 -7.57 -13.84
N GLN A 126 -15.29 -7.36 -15.13
CA GLN A 126 -15.95 -6.33 -15.93
C GLN A 126 -17.39 -6.79 -16.19
N GLY A 127 -18.27 -6.55 -15.22
CA GLY A 127 -19.68 -6.91 -15.33
C GLY A 127 -20.29 -6.40 -16.62
N GLU A 128 -21.00 -7.27 -17.34
CA GLU A 128 -21.82 -6.96 -18.52
C GLU A 128 -23.09 -6.15 -18.12
N GLU A 129 -22.94 -5.14 -17.26
CA GLU A 129 -24.02 -4.30 -16.72
C GLU A 129 -24.18 -2.98 -17.49
N ASP A 130 -24.25 -3.07 -18.82
CA ASP A 130 -24.59 -1.92 -19.68
C ASP A 130 -25.67 -2.30 -20.72
N GLN A 131 -26.75 -2.93 -20.22
CA GLN A 131 -28.04 -3.06 -20.92
C GLN A 131 -29.18 -3.61 -20.01
N ARG A 132 -29.67 -2.80 -19.07
CA ARG A 132 -31.04 -2.94 -18.55
C ARG A 132 -31.60 -1.58 -18.12
N GLY A 133 -32.74 -1.21 -18.70
CA GLY A 133 -33.35 0.10 -18.55
C GLY A 133 -34.04 0.34 -17.20
N PRO A 134 -34.47 1.58 -16.91
CA PRO A 134 -34.89 2.00 -15.58
C PRO A 134 -36.40 1.83 -15.36
N GLU A 135 -36.87 0.62 -15.06
CA GLU A 135 -38.28 0.40 -14.65
C GLU A 135 -38.42 -0.43 -13.36
N ASP A 136 -39.47 -0.10 -12.61
CA ASP A 136 -40.07 -0.79 -11.47
C ASP A 136 -39.36 -0.86 -10.11
N GLN A 137 -39.51 0.25 -9.37
CA GLN A 137 -39.70 0.22 -7.93
C GLN A 137 -41.01 -0.51 -7.56
N GLN A 138 -40.94 -1.66 -6.88
CA GLN A 138 -41.88 -1.96 -5.79
C GLN A 138 -41.48 -3.13 -4.87
N GLN A 139 -41.32 -2.79 -3.59
CA GLN A 139 -41.71 -3.58 -2.40
C GLN A 139 -41.28 -5.05 -2.28
N GLN A 140 -40.40 -5.31 -1.30
CA GLN A 140 -40.82 -6.11 -0.14
C GLN A 140 -40.00 -5.80 1.12
N ASN A 141 -40.70 -5.46 2.21
CA ASN A 141 -40.17 -5.39 3.57
C ASN A 141 -40.27 -6.76 4.23
N HIS A 142 -39.26 -7.15 5.00
CA HIS A 142 -39.29 -7.59 6.42
C HIS A 142 -38.00 -8.40 6.73
N MET A 143 -37.13 -7.93 7.63
CA MET A 143 -37.14 -8.15 9.10
C MET A 143 -36.57 -9.54 9.46
N SER A 144 -35.53 -9.74 10.28
CA SER A 144 -35.03 -8.99 11.45
C SER A 144 -33.50 -8.75 11.34
N THR A 145 -32.67 -8.37 12.33
CA THR A 145 -32.79 -8.28 13.81
C THR A 145 -31.81 -7.22 14.36
N GLU A 146 -31.66 -7.14 15.69
CA GLU A 146 -30.89 -6.19 16.49
C GLU A 146 -29.44 -6.61 16.78
N ASN A 147 -28.50 -5.66 16.78
CA ASN A 147 -27.80 -5.16 17.99
C ASN A 147 -26.50 -4.40 17.65
N VAL A 148 -26.46 -3.09 17.90
CA VAL A 148 -25.19 -2.34 17.95
C VAL A 148 -25.19 -1.42 19.17
N LEU A 149 -24.38 -1.77 20.17
CA LEU A 149 -24.12 -0.90 21.32
C LEU A 149 -23.37 0.36 20.85
N LYS A 150 -23.77 1.51 21.40
CA LYS A 150 -22.95 2.73 21.39
C LYS A 150 -21.66 2.49 22.17
N LEU A 151 -20.53 3.02 21.71
CA LEU A 151 -19.50 3.69 22.55
C LEU A 151 -18.38 4.35 21.70
N THR A 152 -18.33 5.69 21.78
CA THR A 152 -17.16 6.60 21.80
C THR A 152 -15.89 6.35 20.94
N PRO A 153 -15.44 7.35 20.14
CA PRO A 153 -14.10 7.38 19.56
C PRO A 153 -13.05 8.05 20.48
N MET A 154 -11.81 7.54 20.44
CA MET A 154 -10.60 8.11 21.06
C MET A 154 -9.61 8.59 19.97
N PRO A 155 -8.65 9.50 20.29
CA PRO A 155 -8.15 10.45 19.29
C PRO A 155 -6.96 9.98 18.45
N SER A 156 -7.03 10.24 17.15
CA SER A 156 -5.90 10.15 16.22
C SER A 156 -4.93 11.32 16.44
N LYS A 157 -3.62 11.05 16.52
CA LYS A 157 -2.58 12.08 16.48
C LYS A 157 -2.34 12.52 15.04
N THR A 158 -2.37 13.82 14.80
CA THR A 158 -1.82 14.44 13.59
C THR A 158 -0.31 14.62 13.74
N LEU A 159 0.45 14.24 12.72
CA LEU A 159 1.71 14.90 12.40
C LEU A 159 1.71 15.20 10.91
N GLU A 160 1.67 16.50 10.64
CA GLU A 160 2.03 17.11 9.36
C GLU A 160 3.56 17.15 9.33
N ASP A 161 4.19 16.75 8.21
CA ASP A 161 5.40 17.40 7.67
C ASP A 161 5.67 16.81 6.28
N GLU A 162 5.44 17.64 5.26
CA GLU A 162 5.69 17.30 3.86
C GLU A 162 7.11 17.69 3.44
N LEU A 163 7.79 16.75 2.79
CA LEU A 163 8.71 16.99 1.66
C LEU A 163 9.99 17.80 1.92
N GLY A 164 11.01 17.09 2.42
CA GLY A 164 12.39 17.27 1.96
C GLY A 164 12.89 15.92 1.43
N VAL A 165 12.91 15.73 0.10
CA VAL A 165 13.49 14.53 -0.53
C VAL A 165 14.70 14.96 -1.33
N ASP A 166 15.87 14.91 -0.68
CA ASP A 166 17.14 14.93 -1.36
C ASP A 166 17.28 13.62 -2.17
N LEU A 167 17.68 13.74 -3.44
CA LEU A 167 17.87 12.62 -4.34
C LEU A 167 19.29 12.07 -4.22
N ASP A 168 19.58 11.40 -3.10
CA ASP A 168 20.80 10.61 -2.93
C ASP A 168 20.50 9.10 -2.96
N ASP A 169 21.32 8.40 -3.75
CA ASP A 169 21.24 6.97 -4.07
C ASP A 169 21.84 6.13 -2.93
N ASP A 170 21.11 5.95 -1.82
CA ASP A 170 21.46 4.98 -0.76
C ASP A 170 20.21 4.37 -0.04
N ASP A 171 20.44 3.25 0.64
CA ASP A 171 19.47 2.32 1.26
C ASP A 171 18.19 2.98 1.84
N ASN A 172 17.07 2.87 1.11
CA ASN A 172 15.75 3.35 1.55
C ASN A 172 14.71 2.21 1.61
N ASP A 173 14.77 1.43 2.69
CA ASP A 173 13.70 0.51 3.11
C ASP A 173 12.54 1.32 3.74
N VAL A 174 11.75 1.98 2.89
CA VAL A 174 10.68 2.88 3.34
C VAL A 174 9.46 2.09 3.82
N LEU A 175 9.31 2.07 5.16
CA LEU A 175 8.15 1.63 5.93
C LEU A 175 7.71 0.16 5.74
N HIS A 176 8.37 -0.73 6.48
CA HIS A 176 7.63 -1.38 7.57
C HIS A 176 8.45 -1.38 8.86
N ASN A 177 7.74 -1.41 9.99
CA ASN A 177 8.29 -1.34 11.33
C ASN A 177 9.24 -2.53 11.58
N HIS A 178 10.54 -2.30 11.43
CA HIS A 178 11.59 -3.29 11.63
C HIS A 178 11.72 -3.60 13.13
N LYS A 179 10.77 -4.41 13.65
CA LYS A 179 11.04 -5.20 14.85
C LYS A 179 12.32 -5.98 14.57
N ASN A 180 13.31 -5.82 15.44
CA ASN A 180 14.56 -6.54 15.35
C ASN A 180 14.30 -8.03 15.55
N ASP A 181 14.06 -8.75 14.44
CA ASP A 181 14.17 -10.19 14.36
C ASP A 181 15.65 -10.56 14.60
N LYS A 182 16.06 -10.52 15.87
CA LYS A 182 17.25 -11.21 16.34
C LYS A 182 17.15 -12.65 15.84
N GLU A 183 18.23 -13.15 15.26
CA GLU A 183 18.33 -14.53 14.77
C GLU A 183 18.35 -15.53 15.93
N ASN A 184 17.22 -15.68 16.61
CA ASN A 184 16.98 -16.81 17.49
C ASN A 184 16.81 -18.04 16.60
N LYS A 185 17.84 -18.89 16.58
CA LYS A 185 17.71 -20.29 16.24
C LYS A 185 16.67 -20.90 17.17
N GLU A 186 15.50 -21.25 16.65
CA GLU A 186 14.60 -22.23 17.26
C GLU A 186 13.55 -22.66 16.23
N GLU A 187 13.02 -23.86 16.43
CA GLU A 187 12.04 -24.53 15.57
C GLU A 187 10.63 -23.98 15.82
N GLY A 188 10.49 -22.65 15.71
CA GLY A 188 9.22 -21.96 15.85
C GLY A 188 8.29 -22.24 14.66
N THR A 189 6.99 -22.29 14.94
CA THR A 189 5.92 -22.12 13.95
C THR A 189 6.06 -20.73 13.31
N TYR A 190 6.23 -20.66 11.99
CA TYR A 190 6.31 -19.37 11.29
C TYR A 190 4.93 -18.96 10.79
N GLU A 191 4.44 -17.81 11.22
CA GLU A 191 3.26 -17.17 10.61
C GLU A 191 3.58 -16.70 9.18
N TRP A 192 2.59 -16.77 8.29
CA TRP A 192 2.71 -16.26 6.93
C TRP A 192 2.99 -14.73 6.93
N PRO A 193 3.92 -14.24 6.10
CA PRO A 193 4.18 -12.80 5.99
C PRO A 193 2.98 -12.05 5.36
N GLU A 194 2.82 -10.75 5.70
CA GLU A 194 1.84 -9.88 5.03
C GLU A 194 2.13 -9.87 3.52
N LEU A 195 1.10 -10.18 2.73
CA LEU A 195 1.21 -10.35 1.29
C LEU A 195 1.54 -9.01 0.64
N ARG A 196 2.64 -8.97 -0.12
CA ARG A 196 3.06 -7.82 -0.91
C ARG A 196 3.20 -8.23 -2.37
N TYR A 197 3.04 -7.29 -3.30
CA TYR A 197 3.14 -7.60 -4.73
C TYR A 197 4.51 -8.20 -5.12
N ALA A 198 5.57 -7.82 -4.42
CA ALA A 198 6.90 -8.43 -4.51
C ALA A 198 6.91 -9.96 -4.30
N HIS A 199 5.92 -10.52 -3.61
CA HIS A 199 5.79 -11.96 -3.36
C HIS A 199 5.33 -12.73 -4.61
N THR A 200 4.73 -12.09 -5.62
CA THR A 200 4.45 -12.74 -6.92
C THR A 200 5.73 -13.34 -7.54
N ILE A 201 6.88 -12.67 -7.38
CA ILE A 201 8.20 -13.18 -7.79
C ILE A 201 8.60 -14.42 -6.96
N ILE A 202 8.23 -14.48 -5.68
CA ILE A 202 8.48 -15.65 -4.81
C ILE A 202 7.64 -16.84 -5.28
N PHE A 203 6.34 -16.65 -5.55
CA PHE A 203 5.48 -17.69 -6.12
C PHE A 203 5.96 -18.17 -7.49
N LEU A 204 6.37 -17.26 -8.38
CA LEU A 204 6.96 -17.58 -9.68
C LEU A 204 8.25 -18.42 -9.53
N PHE A 205 9.14 -18.05 -8.61
CA PHE A 205 10.35 -18.83 -8.33
C PHE A 205 10.05 -20.21 -7.73
N LEU A 206 9.10 -20.31 -6.78
CA LEU A 206 8.68 -21.59 -6.20
C LEU A 206 8.06 -22.51 -7.26
N THR A 207 7.29 -21.94 -8.21
CA THR A 207 6.74 -22.65 -9.37
C THR A 207 7.86 -23.23 -10.24
N PHE A 208 8.84 -22.40 -10.64
CA PHE A 208 9.99 -22.87 -11.43
C PHE A 208 10.81 -23.93 -10.70
N LYS A 209 10.98 -23.78 -9.38
CA LYS A 209 11.68 -24.75 -8.53
C LYS A 209 10.93 -26.09 -8.46
N TRP A 210 9.61 -26.07 -8.34
CA TRP A 210 8.78 -27.28 -8.38
C TRP A 210 8.83 -27.97 -9.75
N ALA A 211 8.79 -27.18 -10.83
CA ALA A 211 8.98 -27.64 -12.20
C ALA A 211 10.43 -28.08 -12.54
N ARG A 212 11.38 -27.98 -11.58
CA ARG A 212 12.82 -28.29 -11.73
C ARG A 212 13.54 -27.51 -12.85
N LEU A 213 13.02 -26.33 -13.21
CA LEU A 213 13.64 -25.47 -14.21
C LEU A 213 14.95 -24.85 -13.67
N PRO A 214 16.01 -24.74 -14.48
CA PRO A 214 17.28 -24.15 -14.08
C PRO A 214 17.22 -22.62 -14.13
N VAL A 215 16.33 -22.02 -13.35
CA VAL A 215 16.12 -20.57 -13.22
C VAL A 215 16.58 -20.12 -11.83
N LEU A 216 17.48 -19.13 -11.77
CA LEU A 216 17.89 -18.52 -10.51
C LEU A 216 17.01 -17.32 -10.19
N PHE A 217 16.90 -17.01 -8.90
CA PHE A 217 16.23 -15.80 -8.42
C PHE A 217 16.84 -14.51 -9.01
N SER A 218 18.14 -14.55 -9.33
CA SER A 218 18.87 -13.48 -10.02
C SER A 218 18.46 -13.29 -11.48
N ASP A 219 18.05 -14.35 -12.18
CA ASP A 219 17.55 -14.25 -13.56
C ASP A 219 16.19 -13.57 -13.59
N ILE A 220 15.28 -13.91 -12.66
CA ILE A 220 13.96 -13.28 -12.58
C ILE A 220 14.12 -11.77 -12.31
N ARG A 221 14.99 -11.39 -11.36
CA ARG A 221 15.31 -9.97 -11.14
C ARG A 221 15.96 -9.31 -12.36
N ARG A 222 16.79 -10.02 -13.12
CA ARG A 222 17.36 -9.53 -14.38
C ARG A 222 16.25 -9.28 -15.41
N TRP A 223 15.32 -10.23 -15.59
CA TRP A 223 14.19 -10.12 -16.52
C TRP A 223 13.26 -8.95 -16.17
N CYS A 224 12.93 -8.74 -14.89
CA CYS A 224 12.20 -7.54 -14.46
C CYS A 224 12.97 -6.25 -14.78
N LYS A 225 14.30 -6.22 -14.54
CA LYS A 225 15.14 -5.04 -14.80
C LYS A 225 15.34 -4.73 -16.28
N SER A 226 15.39 -5.75 -17.13
CA SER A 226 15.53 -5.61 -18.59
C SER A 226 14.18 -5.44 -19.30
N LEU A 227 13.06 -5.32 -18.55
CA LEU A 227 11.69 -5.30 -19.07
C LEU A 227 11.35 -6.52 -19.95
N GLN A 228 12.10 -7.62 -19.80
CA GLN A 228 11.81 -8.91 -20.43
C GLN A 228 10.72 -9.69 -19.69
N LEU A 229 10.27 -9.22 -18.52
CA LEU A 229 9.16 -9.79 -17.78
C LEU A 229 8.27 -8.64 -17.27
N PRO A 230 6.95 -8.66 -17.53
CA PRO A 230 6.05 -7.51 -17.35
C PRO A 230 5.63 -7.30 -15.88
N TYR A 231 6.59 -7.25 -14.96
CA TYR A 231 6.34 -7.08 -13.53
C TYR A 231 5.79 -5.70 -13.17
N MET A 232 6.25 -4.65 -13.86
CA MET A 232 5.78 -3.27 -13.64
C MET A 232 4.40 -3.01 -14.28
N ASP A 233 3.98 -3.85 -15.23
CA ASP A 233 2.75 -3.64 -16.00
C ASP A 233 1.48 -3.96 -15.22
N ALA A 234 1.64 -4.55 -14.02
CA ALA A 234 0.56 -4.83 -13.09
C ALA A 234 -0.35 -3.62 -12.85
N LEU A 235 0.22 -2.40 -12.79
CA LEU A 235 -0.54 -1.17 -12.62
C LEU A 235 -1.48 -0.86 -13.79
N TYR A 236 -1.08 -1.16 -15.02
CA TYR A 236 -1.89 -0.88 -16.21
C TYR A 236 -3.06 -1.86 -16.37
N GLN A 237 -3.06 -2.96 -15.62
CA GLN A 237 -4.14 -3.95 -15.67
C GLN A 237 -5.21 -3.73 -14.59
N ILE A 238 -4.93 -2.94 -13.56
CA ILE A 238 -5.90 -2.64 -12.49
C ILE A 238 -6.82 -1.53 -12.99
N PRO A 239 -8.15 -1.68 -12.95
CA PRO A 239 -9.06 -0.61 -13.36
C PRO A 239 -8.87 0.67 -12.52
N ASP A 240 -8.92 1.83 -13.19
CA ASP A 240 -8.63 3.15 -12.59
C ASP A 240 -9.43 3.44 -11.31
N ASP A 241 -10.66 2.96 -11.22
CA ASP A 241 -11.50 3.16 -10.04
C ASP A 241 -10.93 2.45 -8.82
N ILE A 242 -10.48 1.19 -8.96
CA ILE A 242 -9.80 0.46 -7.89
C ILE A 242 -8.46 1.12 -7.53
N VAL A 243 -7.70 1.63 -8.51
CA VAL A 243 -6.45 2.36 -8.23
C VAL A 243 -6.68 3.59 -7.34
N ARG A 244 -7.84 4.26 -7.43
CA ARG A 244 -8.19 5.40 -6.55
C ARG A 244 -8.48 4.97 -5.11
N HIS A 245 -9.02 3.77 -4.91
CA HIS A 245 -9.37 3.21 -3.60
C HIS A 245 -8.20 2.47 -2.91
N LEU A 246 -7.20 2.03 -3.67
CA LEU A 246 -5.98 1.40 -3.15
C LEU A 246 -5.10 2.37 -2.34
N ASP A 247 -4.33 1.82 -1.40
CA ASP A 247 -3.39 2.62 -0.61
C ASP A 247 -2.17 3.05 -1.44
N ARG A 248 -1.73 4.30 -1.24
CA ARG A 248 -0.58 4.86 -1.97
C ARG A 248 0.70 4.07 -1.73
N ALA A 249 0.90 3.59 -0.49
CA ALA A 249 2.06 2.74 -0.16
C ALA A 249 2.08 1.47 -1.02
N PHE A 250 0.93 0.79 -1.16
CA PHE A 250 0.81 -0.39 -2.02
C PHE A 250 1.07 -0.06 -3.49
N ILE A 251 0.50 1.03 -4.02
CA ILE A 251 0.74 1.51 -5.40
C ILE A 251 2.24 1.77 -5.66
N TYR A 252 2.98 2.31 -4.68
CA TYR A 252 4.43 2.47 -4.80
C TYR A 252 5.17 1.12 -4.85
N THR A 253 4.72 0.08 -4.12
CA THR A 253 5.33 -1.26 -4.22
C THR A 253 5.17 -1.92 -5.60
N LEU A 254 4.12 -1.56 -6.35
CA LEU A 254 3.92 -2.03 -7.73
C LEU A 254 4.94 -1.43 -8.71
N LYS A 255 5.50 -0.25 -8.40
CA LYS A 255 6.48 0.49 -9.23
C LYS A 255 7.94 0.15 -8.94
N TYR A 256 8.22 -0.80 -8.05
CA TYR A 256 9.58 -1.11 -7.61
C TYR A 256 9.94 -2.59 -7.74
N ILE A 257 11.09 -2.86 -8.36
CA ILE A 257 11.64 -4.22 -8.46
C ILE A 257 12.29 -4.59 -7.13
N PRO A 258 11.76 -5.58 -6.39
CA PRO A 258 12.16 -5.83 -5.01
C PRO A 258 13.64 -6.19 -4.83
N ASN A 259 14.17 -5.85 -3.65
CA ASN A 259 15.54 -6.17 -3.27
C ASN A 259 15.72 -7.66 -2.93
N MET A 260 16.80 -8.27 -3.40
CA MET A 260 17.10 -9.70 -3.23
C MET A 260 17.15 -10.11 -1.75
N ARG A 261 17.72 -9.28 -0.87
CA ARG A 261 17.80 -9.59 0.58
C ARG A 261 16.40 -9.82 1.18
N SER A 262 15.45 -8.93 0.86
CA SER A 262 14.06 -9.07 1.33
C SER A 262 13.37 -10.28 0.69
N LEU A 263 13.57 -10.52 -0.61
CA LEU A 263 13.00 -11.67 -1.31
C LEU A 263 13.49 -13.00 -0.73
N TYR A 264 14.79 -13.15 -0.42
CA TYR A 264 15.33 -14.36 0.19
C TYR A 264 14.86 -14.56 1.64
N ARG A 265 14.75 -13.49 2.43
CA ARG A 265 14.16 -13.51 3.79
C ARG A 265 12.73 -14.04 3.74
N ASP A 266 11.91 -13.45 2.88
CA ASP A 266 10.49 -13.78 2.78
C ASP A 266 10.32 -15.18 2.14
N LEU A 267 11.09 -15.55 1.11
CA LEU A 267 11.14 -16.90 0.53
C LEU A 267 11.41 -17.98 1.58
N ARG A 268 12.33 -17.73 2.53
CA ARG A 268 12.60 -18.68 3.62
C ARG A 268 11.37 -18.89 4.50
N ARG A 269 10.61 -17.82 4.80
CA ARG A 269 9.35 -17.89 5.56
C ARG A 269 8.30 -18.68 4.78
N PHE A 270 7.99 -18.26 3.55
CA PHE A 270 7.06 -18.97 2.65
C PHE A 270 7.38 -20.46 2.57
N ARG A 271 8.66 -20.84 2.37
CA ARG A 271 9.07 -22.25 2.30
C ARG A 271 8.78 -23.03 3.59
N ILE A 272 8.97 -22.41 4.76
CA ILE A 272 8.70 -23.06 6.06
C ILE A 272 7.19 -23.19 6.28
N CYS A 273 6.40 -22.14 6.03
CA CYS A 273 4.94 -22.20 6.16
C CYS A 273 4.33 -23.24 5.21
N PHE A 274 4.78 -23.31 3.94
CA PHE A 274 4.36 -24.35 3.00
C PHE A 274 4.71 -25.78 3.46
N GLU A 275 5.86 -25.97 4.13
CA GLU A 275 6.24 -27.28 4.67
C GLU A 275 5.47 -27.63 5.95
N GLN A 276 5.17 -26.65 6.81
CA GLN A 276 4.46 -26.82 8.09
C GLN A 276 2.95 -27.00 7.90
N GLU A 277 2.30 -26.17 7.08
CA GLU A 277 0.84 -26.12 6.95
C GLU A 277 0.30 -26.90 5.75
N CYS A 278 1.02 -26.90 4.62
CA CYS A 278 0.60 -27.59 3.39
C CYS A 278 1.33 -28.93 3.17
N GLY A 279 2.35 -29.26 3.97
CA GLY A 279 3.19 -30.44 3.77
C GLY A 279 4.07 -30.41 2.50
N VAL A 280 4.17 -29.26 1.82
CA VAL A 280 4.82 -29.12 0.51
C VAL A 280 6.34 -29.04 0.66
N LYS A 281 7.04 -30.13 0.33
CA LYS A 281 8.50 -30.20 0.36
C LYS A 281 9.10 -29.89 -1.01
N PHE A 282 9.55 -28.65 -1.20
CA PHE A 282 10.30 -28.23 -2.38
C PHE A 282 11.64 -28.97 -2.45
N SER A 283 11.89 -29.70 -3.55
CA SER A 283 13.18 -30.41 -3.73
C SER A 283 14.37 -29.45 -3.76
N ASN A 284 15.57 -30.00 -3.57
CA ASN A 284 16.80 -29.26 -3.82
C ASN A 284 16.82 -28.70 -5.26
N GLU A 285 17.58 -27.62 -5.44
CA GLU A 285 17.72 -26.95 -6.74
C GLU A 285 18.29 -27.92 -7.79
N ASN A 286 17.97 -27.68 -9.06
CA ASN A 286 18.51 -28.47 -10.17
C ASN A 286 19.97 -28.06 -10.44
N ILE A 287 20.84 -28.32 -9.47
CA ILE A 287 22.26 -27.93 -9.45
C ILE A 287 22.98 -28.37 -10.73
N PRO A 288 22.83 -29.60 -11.25
CA PRO A 288 23.50 -30.00 -12.49
C PRO A 288 23.12 -29.10 -13.68
N ALA A 289 21.84 -28.79 -13.87
CA ALA A 289 21.38 -27.95 -14.96
C ALA A 289 21.76 -26.46 -14.76
N ILE A 290 21.75 -25.97 -13.52
CA ILE A 290 22.23 -24.62 -13.17
C ILE A 290 23.73 -24.50 -13.46
N VAL A 291 24.54 -25.45 -13.01
CA VAL A 291 26.00 -25.49 -13.25
C VAL A 291 26.27 -25.55 -14.74
N HIS A 292 25.64 -26.45 -15.48
CA HIS A 292 25.79 -26.55 -16.94
C HIS A 292 25.45 -25.23 -17.67
N ARG A 293 24.44 -24.49 -17.20
CA ARG A 293 24.05 -23.18 -17.75
C ARG A 293 25.02 -22.06 -17.38
N LEU A 294 25.60 -22.09 -16.19
CA LEU A 294 26.61 -21.12 -15.75
C LEU A 294 27.99 -21.40 -16.36
N TYR A 295 28.28 -22.65 -16.72
CA TYR A 295 29.57 -23.12 -17.21
C TYR A 295 30.18 -22.28 -18.35
N PRO A 296 29.43 -21.91 -19.42
CA PRO A 296 29.97 -21.10 -20.50
C PRO A 296 30.29 -19.66 -20.07
N HIS A 297 29.58 -19.13 -19.07
CA HIS A 297 29.78 -17.77 -18.56
C HIS A 297 31.08 -17.63 -17.76
N PHE A 298 31.59 -18.73 -17.20
CA PHE A 298 32.87 -18.76 -16.46
C PHE A 298 34.06 -19.24 -17.30
N GLY A 299 33.85 -19.60 -18.57
CA GLY A 299 34.93 -20.04 -19.48
C GLY A 299 35.66 -21.30 -19.02
N LEU A 300 35.02 -22.13 -18.20
CA LEU A 300 35.64 -23.34 -17.65
C LEU A 300 35.83 -24.41 -18.74
N PRO A 301 36.99 -25.11 -18.80
CA PRO A 301 37.26 -26.10 -19.84
C PRO A 301 36.53 -27.41 -19.54
N GLY A 302 35.71 -27.88 -20.50
CA GLY A 302 34.61 -28.87 -20.44
C GLY A 302 34.77 -30.24 -19.74
N ALA A 303 35.81 -30.46 -18.94
CA ALA A 303 36.22 -31.75 -18.38
C ALA A 303 35.67 -32.06 -16.97
N MET A 304 34.51 -31.50 -16.58
CA MET A 304 33.80 -31.89 -15.34
C MET A 304 32.36 -32.31 -15.62
N GLN A 305 32.18 -33.18 -16.62
CA GLN A 305 30.98 -34.00 -16.77
C GLN A 305 31.18 -35.30 -15.99
N VAL A 306 30.63 -35.37 -14.77
CA VAL A 306 30.46 -36.57 -13.95
C VAL A 306 29.06 -36.51 -13.32
#